data_AF-A0A535VDU7-F1
#
_entry.id   AF-A0A535VDU7-F1
#
_cell.length_a   1.000
_cell.length_b   1.000
_cell.length_c   1.000
_cell.angle_alpha   90.00
_cell.angle_beta   90.00
_cell.angle_gamma   90.00
#
_symmetry.space_group_name_H-M   'P 1'
#
loop_
_entity.id
_entity.type
_entity.pdbx_description
1 polymer ?
#
loop_
_entity_poly.entity_id
_entity_poly.type
_entity_poly.pdbx_seq_one_letter_code
_entity_poly.pdbx_strand_id
1 'polypeptide(L)' 'MEITERAIHLLAEVERSVQDHYRDFDDLAHGFEHVLRVYHLALHLAEQEHADGFIVGMAALLHDLGRTTRGPTR' A
#
# COMPACT_ATOMS: atom_id res chain seq x y z
N MET A 1 -15.28 -7.15 -9.71
CA MET A 1 -15.55 -7.72 -8.38
C MET A 1 -15.78 -6.55 -7.43
N GLU A 2 -16.86 -6.52 -6.65
CA GLU A 2 -17.14 -5.36 -5.78
C GLU A 2 -16.34 -5.41 -4.49
N ILE A 3 -15.54 -4.36 -4.25
CA ILE A 3 -14.95 -4.09 -2.94
C ILE A 3 -16.07 -3.51 -2.08
N THR A 4 -16.34 -4.14 -0.93
CA THR A 4 -17.37 -3.63 0.00
C THR A 4 -17.02 -2.21 0.47
N GLU A 5 -18.03 -1.38 0.77
CA GLU A 5 -17.84 -0.03 1.33
C GLU A 5 -16.89 -0.03 2.54
N ARG A 6 -17.04 -1.02 3.44
CA ARG A 6 -16.15 -1.23 4.59
C ARG A 6 -14.70 -1.45 4.17
N ALA A 7 -14.46 -2.23 3.12
CA ALA A 7 -13.11 -2.49 2.63
C ALA A 7 -12.48 -1.25 1.99
N ILE A 8 -13.27 -0.43 1.28
CA ILE A 8 -12.81 0.87 0.75
C ILE A 8 -12.37 1.79 1.88
N HIS A 9 -13.19 1.91 2.94
CA HIS A 9 -12.85 2.72 4.11
C HIS A 9 -11.56 2.25 4.79
N LEU A 10 -11.41 0.93 4.99
CA LEU A 10 -10.19 0.37 5.59
C LEU A 10 -8.95 0.63 4.74
N LEU A 11 -9.03 0.46 3.42
CA LEU A 11 -7.91 0.76 2.52
C LEU A 11 -7.51 2.24 2.61
N ALA A 12 -8.47 3.16 2.64
CA ALA A 12 -8.20 4.59 2.75
C ALA A 12 -7.58 4.97 4.11
N GLU A 13 -8.00 4.33 5.21
CA GLU A 13 -7.40 4.51 6.54
C GLU A 13 -5.95 4.01 6.57
N VAL A 14 -5.70 2.84 5.96
CA VAL A 14 -4.35 2.25 5.88
C VAL A 14 -3.44 3.07 4.98
N GLU A 15 -3.90 3.51 3.81
CA GLU A 15 -3.14 4.38 2.92
C GLU A 15 -2.67 5.65 3.64
N ARG A 16 -3.56 6.30 4.39
CA ARG A 16 -3.23 7.49 5.19
C ARG A 16 -2.20 7.19 6.27
N SER A 17 -2.37 6.08 6.99
CA SER A 17 -1.42 5.64 8.03
C SER A 17 -0.03 5.37 7.44
N VAL A 18 0.01 4.72 6.27
CA VAL A 18 1.25 4.45 5.52
C VAL A 18 1.88 5.77 5.09
N GLN A 19 1.13 6.69 4.47
CA GLN A 19 1.62 8.01 4.09
C GLN A 19 2.28 8.75 5.27
N ASP A 20 1.62 8.75 6.43
CA ASP A 20 2.15 9.38 7.64
C ASP A 20 3.47 8.76 8.09
N HIS A 21 3.62 7.44 7.91
CA HIS A 21 4.82 6.71 8.25
C HIS A 21 6.01 7.00 7.31
N TYR A 22 5.73 7.43 6.08
CA TYR A 22 6.72 7.86 5.09
C TYR A 22 7.05 9.36 5.15
N ARG A 23 6.41 10.14 6.03
CA ARG A 23 6.53 11.62 6.06
C ARG A 23 7.97 12.14 6.11
N ASP A 24 8.84 11.46 6.86
CA ASP A 24 10.24 11.83 7.06
C ASP A 24 11.22 10.86 6.35
N PHE A 25 10.74 10.14 5.34
CA PHE A 25 11.50 9.17 4.56
C PHE A 25 11.76 9.67 3.14
N ASP A 26 12.98 10.20 2.92
CA ASP A 26 13.40 10.79 1.65
C ASP A 26 14.21 9.78 0.82
N ASP A 27 13.50 8.93 0.08
CA ASP A 27 14.06 7.97 -0.89
C ASP A 27 13.15 7.94 -2.12
N LEU A 28 13.66 8.32 -3.29
CA LEU A 28 12.89 8.36 -4.53
C LEU A 28 12.54 6.95 -5.06
N ALA A 29 13.33 5.93 -4.72
CA ALA A 29 13.10 4.55 -5.14
C ALA A 29 12.10 3.84 -4.22
N HIS A 30 12.06 4.19 -2.94
CA HIS A 30 11.26 3.49 -1.92
C HIS A 30 10.29 4.37 -1.12
N GLY A 31 10.07 5.62 -1.51
CA GLY A 31 9.16 6.53 -0.83
C GLY A 31 7.68 6.20 -1.04
N PHE A 32 6.79 6.99 -0.42
CA PHE A 32 5.34 6.78 -0.52
C PHE A 32 4.82 6.78 -1.96
N GLU A 33 5.42 7.58 -2.85
CA GLU A 33 5.07 7.58 -4.28
C GLU A 33 5.30 6.22 -4.93
N HIS A 34 6.35 5.49 -4.54
CA HIS A 34 6.57 4.11 -4.99
C HIS A 34 5.44 3.20 -4.52
N VAL A 35 5.06 3.28 -3.24
CA VAL A 35 3.95 2.50 -2.69
C VAL A 35 2.64 2.76 -3.45
N LEU A 36 2.30 4.03 -3.74
CA LEU A 36 1.08 4.37 -4.49
C LEU A 36 1.09 3.82 -5.93
N ARG A 37 2.23 3.90 -6.64
CA ARG A 37 2.34 3.31 -7.99
C ARG A 37 2.12 1.80 -7.95
N VAL A 38 2.73 1.11 -6.98
CA VAL A 38 2.55 -0.34 -6.80
C VAL A 38 1.11 -0.67 -6.43
N TYR A 39 0.49 0.07 -5.52
CA TYR A 39 -0.91 -0.11 -5.11
C TYR A 39 -1.88 -0.01 -6.30
N HIS A 40 -1.78 1.06 -7.10
CA HIS A 40 -2.66 1.23 -8.26
C HIS A 40 -2.45 0.15 -9.33
N LEU A 41 -1.19 -0.22 -9.60
CA LEU A 41 -0.89 -1.30 -10.54
C LEU A 41 -1.42 -2.65 -10.02
N ALA A 42 -1.26 -2.93 -8.73
CA ALA A 42 -1.73 -4.17 -8.11
C ALA A 42 -3.26 -4.27 -8.16
N LEU A 43 -4.00 -3.18 -7.92
CA LEU A 43 -5.45 -3.16 -8.05
C LEU A 43 -5.91 -3.35 -9.50
N HIS A 44 -5.22 -2.72 -10.47
CA HIS A 44 -5.50 -2.93 -11.89
C HIS A 44 -5.34 -4.40 -12.29
N LEU A 45 -4.24 -5.03 -11.87
CA LEU A 45 -4.00 -6.45 -12.12
C LEU A 45 -5.01 -7.33 -11.37
N ALA A 46 -5.36 -7.02 -10.13
CA ALA A 46 -6.34 -7.78 -9.36
C ALA A 46 -7.71 -7.82 -10.05
N GLU A 47 -8.11 -6.71 -10.69
CA GLU A 47 -9.35 -6.66 -11.48
C GLU A 47 -9.28 -7.62 -12.68
N GLN A 48 -8.17 -7.60 -13.44
CA GLN A 48 -7.97 -8.44 -14.62
C GLN A 48 -7.88 -9.94 -14.28
N GLU A 49 -7.19 -10.25 -13.17
CA GLU A 49 -6.95 -11.61 -12.69
C GLU A 49 -8.08 -12.15 -11.82
N HIS A 50 -9.16 -11.38 -11.60
CA HIS A 50 -10.26 -11.73 -10.70
C HIS A 50 -9.79 -12.07 -9.28
N ALA A 51 -8.71 -11.41 -8.81
CA ALA A 51 -8.16 -11.56 -7.48
C ALA A 51 -8.89 -10.67 -6.47
N ASP A 52 -8.78 -11.00 -5.19
CA ASP A 52 -9.39 -10.22 -4.11
C ASP A 52 -8.68 -8.85 -3.96
N GLY A 53 -9.35 -7.78 -4.42
CA GLY A 53 -8.83 -6.42 -4.37
C GLY A 53 -8.57 -5.88 -2.97
N PHE A 54 -9.28 -6.36 -1.94
CA PHE A 54 -9.00 -5.96 -0.55
C PHE A 54 -7.68 -6.56 -0.08
N ILE A 55 -7.48 -7.87 -0.29
CA ILE A 55 -6.23 -8.55 0.07
C ILE A 55 -5.05 -7.95 -0.70
N VAL A 56 -5.19 -7.79 -2.01
CA VAL A 56 -4.15 -7.22 -2.87
C VAL A 56 -3.82 -5.79 -2.49
N GLY A 57 -4.84 -4.95 -2.27
CA GLY A 57 -4.66 -3.57 -1.86
C GLY A 57 -3.94 -3.43 -0.52
N MET A 58 -4.37 -4.20 0.49
CA MET A 58 -3.72 -4.23 1.81
C MET A 58 -2.26 -4.67 1.72
N ALA A 59 -1.98 -5.73 0.96
CA ALA A 59 -0.62 -6.21 0.76
C ALA A 59 0.26 -5.15 0.08
N ALA A 60 -0.24 -4.51 -0.98
CA ALA A 60 0.49 -3.51 -1.73
C ALA A 60 0.79 -2.25 -0.90
N LEU A 61 -0.17 -1.76 -0.10
CA LEU A 61 0.05 -0.60 0.78
C LEU A 61 1.11 -0.88 1.86
N LEU A 62 1.20 -2.11 2.36
CA LEU A 62 2.07 -2.47 3.48
C LEU A 62 3.43 -3.05 3.07
N HIS A 63 3.63 -3.44 1.80
CA HIS A 63 4.75 -4.29 1.39
C HIS A 63 6.14 -3.73 1.73
N ASP A 64 6.30 -2.41 1.68
CA ASP A 64 7.60 -1.74 1.85
C ASP A 64 7.71 -0.98 3.18
N LEU A 65 6.66 -1.00 4.01
CA LEU A 65 6.58 -0.24 5.27
C LEU A 65 7.72 -0.55 6.25
N GLY A 66 8.37 -1.72 6.16
CA GLY A 66 9.52 -2.04 7.00
C GLY A 66 10.72 -1.11 6.81
N ARG A 67 10.87 -0.45 5.66
CA ARG A 67 12.04 0.40 5.32
C ARG A 67 12.15 1.68 6.11
N THR A 68 11.02 2.21 6.56
CA THR A 68 10.93 3.41 7.40
C THR A 68 11.32 3.13 8.85
N THR A 69 11.39 1.85 9.25
CA THR A 69 11.69 1.47 10.62
C THR A 69 13.18 1.64 10.89
N ARG A 70 13.52 2.60 11.76
CA ARG A 70 14.89 2.80 12.27
C ARG A 70 15.19 1.78 13.38
N GLY A 71 15.35 0.52 13.01
CA GLY A 71 15.87 -0.55 13.87
C GLY A 71 17.19 -1.10 13.31
N PRO A 72 17.96 -1.90 14.07
CA PRO A 72 19.10 -2.61 13.51
C PRO A 72 18.59 -3.51 12.38
N THR A 73 18.76 -3.04 11.15
CA THR A 73 18.70 -3.85 9.96
C THR A 73 19.84 -4.86 10.11
N ARG A 74 19.50 -6.15 10.05
CA ARG A 74 20.51 -7.20 9.95
C ARG A 74 21.42 -6.97 8.75
#